data_AF-A0A7S2CPQ4-F1
#
_entry.id   AF-A0A7S2CPQ4-F1
#
_cell.length_a   1.000
_cell.length_b   1.000
_cell.length_c   1.000
_cell.angle_alpha   90.00
_cell.angle_beta   90.00
_cell.angle_gamma   90.00
#
_symmetry.space_group_name_H-M   'P 1'
#
loop_
_entity.id
_entity.type
_entity.pdbx_description
1 polymer ?
#
loop_
_entity_poly.entity_id
_entity_poly.type
_entity_poly.pdbx_seq_one_letter_code
_entity_poly.pdbx_strand_id
1 'polypeptide(L)'
;DAMEEDGAIPPEAESLGETGGQEVAGQTPPGWTRASDSSLRGRVWNERSAQNPWDDGTYWKEYVTIRFAFLNGTDNTRKDAFRGAVQKVADVTCIRMVELPINPYPANPYIRVGLYDSGSCYATLGRPYSYGRINLGWCKDSRHMGSMIHEIGHGLGINHQQKRPDG
;
A
#
# COMPACT_ATOMS: atom_id res chain seq x y z
N ASP A 1 1.58 -40.69 61.31
CA ASP A 1 2.39 -39.53 60.93
C ASP A 1 1.49 -38.54 60.18
N ALA A 2 0.72 -37.73 60.92
CA ALA A 2 0.95 -36.29 61.23
C ALA A 2 0.57 -35.37 60.03
N MET A 3 -0.65 -34.79 60.03
CA MET A 3 -1.04 -33.40 60.39
C MET A 3 -0.46 -32.34 59.42
N GLU A 4 -1.28 -31.74 58.55
CA GLU A 4 -1.95 -30.41 58.69
C GLU A 4 -0.98 -29.21 58.74
N GLU A 5 -1.09 -28.27 57.79
CA GLU A 5 -1.57 -26.89 58.06
C GLU A 5 -1.32 -25.89 56.91
N ASP A 6 -2.36 -25.07 56.70
CA ASP A 6 -2.42 -23.80 55.99
C ASP A 6 -1.45 -22.76 56.55
N GLY A 7 -1.09 -21.76 55.74
CA GLY A 7 -0.43 -20.54 56.18
C GLY A 7 -0.87 -19.34 55.38
N ALA A 8 -1.86 -18.60 55.91
CA ALA A 8 -2.44 -17.39 55.34
C ALA A 8 -1.64 -16.09 55.65
N ILE A 9 -2.02 -15.06 54.87
CA ILE A 9 -1.65 -13.64 54.72
C ILE A 9 -1.48 -12.83 56.04
N PRO A 10 -0.65 -11.76 56.07
CA PRO A 10 -1.21 -10.37 56.13
C PRO A 10 -0.30 -9.30 55.46
N PRO A 11 -0.64 -7.99 55.50
CA PRO A 11 -1.92 -7.32 55.26
C PRO A 11 -1.82 -6.23 54.15
N GLU A 12 -2.97 -5.74 53.69
CA GLU A 12 -3.07 -4.51 52.90
C GLU A 12 -2.66 -3.28 53.74
N ALA A 13 -1.93 -2.37 53.12
CA ALA A 13 -1.86 -0.97 53.53
C ALA A 13 -2.00 -0.10 52.28
N GLU A 14 -3.15 0.54 52.14
CA GLU A 14 -3.37 1.61 51.18
C GLU A 14 -2.44 2.79 51.50
N SER A 15 -1.74 3.29 50.48
CA SER A 15 -1.25 4.66 50.45
C SER A 15 -1.28 5.17 49.01
N LEU A 16 -2.24 6.07 48.77
CA LEU A 16 -2.37 6.88 47.57
C LEU A 16 -1.13 7.77 47.41
N GLY A 17 -0.49 7.66 46.25
CA GLY A 17 0.59 8.54 45.81
C GLY A 17 0.64 8.58 44.29
N GLU A 18 -0.09 9.52 43.70
CA GLU A 18 0.12 9.97 42.32
C GLU A 18 1.60 10.27 42.07
N THR A 19 2.15 9.77 40.96
CA THR A 19 2.71 10.59 39.86
C THR A 19 3.57 9.72 38.92
N GLY A 20 3.27 9.81 37.61
CA GLY A 20 4.18 9.38 36.54
C GLY A 20 3.83 8.05 35.90
N GLY A 21 2.90 8.06 34.94
CA GLY A 21 2.63 6.90 34.09
C GLY A 21 3.89 6.50 33.31
N GLN A 22 4.51 5.38 33.71
CA GLN A 22 5.53 4.69 32.92
C GLN A 22 4.86 3.96 31.74
N GLU A 23 5.36 4.24 30.54
CA GLU A 23 4.99 3.51 29.32
C GLU A 23 5.31 2.01 29.49
N VAL A 24 4.30 1.16 29.29
CA VAL A 24 4.46 -0.29 29.31
C VAL A 24 5.08 -0.74 27.99
N ALA A 25 6.36 -1.15 28.04
CA ALA A 25 7.04 -1.77 26.91
C ALA A 25 6.34 -3.09 26.53
N GLY A 26 5.70 -3.13 25.35
CA GLY A 26 5.12 -4.36 24.81
C GLY A 26 3.79 -4.19 24.06
N GLN A 27 3.15 -3.03 24.12
CA GLN A 27 1.99 -2.74 23.29
C GLN A 27 2.45 -2.08 21.98
N THR A 28 2.29 -2.77 20.85
CA THR A 28 2.33 -2.08 19.55
C THR A 28 1.31 -0.95 19.60
N PRO A 29 1.72 0.30 19.34
CA PRO A 29 0.80 1.44 19.37
C PRO A 29 -0.40 1.20 18.44
N PRO A 30 -1.59 1.76 18.76
CA PRO A 30 -2.77 1.65 17.90
C PRO A 30 -2.43 1.98 16.45
N GLY A 31 -3.11 1.33 15.50
CA GLY A 31 -2.77 1.43 14.08
C GLY A 31 -2.65 2.87 13.53
N TRP A 32 -3.30 3.82 14.21
CA TRP A 32 -3.42 5.25 13.92
C TRP A 32 -2.15 6.06 14.22
N THR A 33 -1.32 5.59 15.15
CA THR A 33 -0.07 6.26 15.54
C THR A 33 1.13 5.77 14.73
N ARG A 34 0.96 4.69 13.96
CA ARG A 34 1.99 4.24 13.00
C ARG A 34 2.15 5.30 11.93
N ALA A 35 3.36 5.84 11.81
CA ALA A 35 3.70 6.78 10.75
C ALA A 35 3.22 6.23 9.39
N SER A 36 2.30 6.96 8.75
CA SER A 36 2.19 6.91 7.30
C SER A 36 3.55 7.34 6.77
N ASP A 37 4.12 6.64 5.80
CA ASP A 37 5.29 7.16 5.08
C ASP A 37 4.97 8.59 4.60
N SER A 38 5.60 9.58 5.23
CA SER A 38 5.03 10.92 5.47
C SER A 38 5.42 11.94 4.41
N SER A 39 5.86 11.52 3.23
CA SER A 39 6.32 12.46 2.19
C SER A 39 5.28 12.84 1.14
N LEU A 40 4.15 12.12 1.02
CA LEU A 40 3.18 12.29 -0.10
C LEU A 40 1.70 12.48 0.32
N ARG A 41 1.41 12.75 1.60
CA ARG A 41 0.02 12.93 2.09
C ARG A 41 -0.77 13.92 1.22
N GLY A 42 -1.97 13.51 0.79
CA GLY A 42 -2.94 14.36 0.11
C GLY A 42 -2.74 14.55 -1.40
N ARG A 43 -1.75 13.90 -2.03
CA ARG A 43 -1.53 14.05 -3.48
C ARG A 43 -2.25 12.98 -4.29
N VAL A 44 -3.26 13.45 -5.01
CA VAL A 44 -4.06 12.65 -5.93
C VAL A 44 -3.54 12.75 -7.36
N TRP A 45 -3.65 11.67 -8.11
CA TRP A 45 -3.55 11.71 -9.57
C TRP A 45 -4.65 12.61 -10.11
N ASN A 46 -4.26 13.68 -10.82
CA ASN A 46 -5.15 14.78 -11.19
C ASN A 46 -5.27 15.00 -12.70
N GLU A 47 -4.67 14.14 -13.51
CA GLU A 47 -4.85 14.15 -14.95
C GLU A 47 -6.22 13.57 -15.28
N ARG A 48 -7.23 14.44 -15.26
CA ARG A 48 -8.63 14.13 -15.49
C ARG A 48 -9.05 14.58 -16.88
N SER A 49 -9.83 13.74 -17.56
CA SER A 49 -10.36 14.06 -18.90
C SER A 49 -11.68 13.34 -19.12
N ALA A 50 -12.59 13.95 -19.88
CA ALA A 50 -13.78 13.25 -20.39
C ALA A 50 -13.42 12.22 -21.49
N GLN A 51 -12.25 12.39 -22.14
CA GLN A 51 -11.76 11.46 -23.14
C GLN A 51 -11.23 10.19 -22.47
N ASN A 52 -11.75 9.03 -22.87
CA ASN A 52 -11.17 7.76 -22.50
C ASN A 52 -9.84 7.57 -23.25
N PRO A 53 -8.70 7.41 -22.55
CA PRO A 53 -7.43 7.11 -23.20
C PRO A 53 -7.35 5.66 -23.71
N TRP A 54 -8.29 4.81 -23.33
CA TRP A 54 -8.40 3.43 -23.81
C TRP A 54 -9.60 3.29 -24.75
N ASP A 55 -9.47 2.46 -25.78
CA ASP A 55 -10.58 2.09 -26.67
C ASP A 55 -11.28 0.83 -26.11
N ASP A 56 -11.86 0.95 -24.91
CA ASP A 56 -12.47 -0.16 -24.16
C ASP A 56 -14.01 -0.12 -24.12
N GLY A 57 -14.63 0.84 -24.81
CA GLY A 57 -16.08 1.02 -24.88
C GLY A 57 -16.76 1.46 -23.57
N THR A 58 -15.99 1.71 -22.50
CA THR A 58 -16.57 2.18 -21.23
C THR A 58 -16.92 3.67 -21.29
N TYR A 59 -17.84 4.08 -20.40
CA TYR A 59 -18.23 5.47 -20.25
C TYR A 59 -18.25 5.89 -18.78
N TRP A 60 -17.34 6.78 -18.43
CA TRP A 60 -17.29 7.49 -17.16
C TRP A 60 -17.38 8.98 -17.41
N LYS A 61 -17.90 9.75 -16.43
CA LYS A 61 -17.95 11.22 -16.54
C LYS A 61 -16.56 11.83 -16.79
N GLU A 62 -15.56 11.30 -16.09
CA GLU A 62 -14.16 11.63 -16.27
C GLU A 62 -13.32 10.38 -16.00
N TYR A 63 -12.21 10.27 -16.72
CA TYR A 63 -11.15 9.29 -16.53
C TYR A 63 -9.98 9.91 -15.80
N VAL A 64 -9.28 9.12 -15.00
CA VAL A 64 -7.98 9.48 -14.40
C VAL A 64 -6.88 8.71 -15.10
N THR A 65 -6.00 9.42 -15.81
CA THR A 65 -4.86 8.81 -16.50
C THR A 65 -3.65 8.72 -15.57
N ILE A 66 -3.07 7.53 -15.44
CA ILE A 66 -1.86 7.29 -14.67
C ILE A 66 -0.83 6.64 -15.59
N ARG A 67 0.27 7.35 -15.88
CA ARG A 67 1.35 6.79 -16.68
C ARG A 67 2.16 5.78 -15.87
N PHE A 68 2.52 4.65 -16.47
CA PHE A 68 3.51 3.75 -15.92
C PHE A 68 4.46 3.23 -17.00
N ALA A 69 5.62 2.75 -16.60
CA ALA A 69 6.58 2.13 -17.51
C ALA A 69 7.28 0.95 -16.82
N PHE A 70 7.50 -0.13 -17.56
CA PHE A 70 8.28 -1.25 -17.06
C PHE A 70 9.77 -0.94 -17.10
N LEU A 71 10.48 -1.23 -16.01
CA LEU A 71 11.94 -1.18 -15.99
C LEU A 71 12.53 -2.15 -17.00
N ASN A 72 13.69 -1.80 -17.54
CA ASN A 72 14.47 -2.70 -18.37
C ASN A 72 14.77 -4.00 -17.61
N GLY A 73 14.68 -5.14 -18.28
CA GLY A 73 14.87 -6.46 -17.67
C GLY A 73 13.67 -7.01 -16.90
N THR A 74 12.54 -6.29 -16.81
CA THR A 74 11.29 -6.89 -16.31
C THR A 74 10.82 -7.97 -17.29
N ASP A 75 10.68 -9.20 -16.83
CA ASP A 75 10.27 -10.33 -17.66
C ASP A 75 8.81 -10.26 -18.09
N ASN A 76 8.48 -10.98 -19.17
CA ASN A 76 7.15 -10.93 -19.77
C ASN A 76 6.06 -11.49 -18.86
N THR A 77 6.35 -12.51 -18.04
CA THR A 77 5.38 -13.06 -17.09
C THR A 77 4.91 -12.00 -16.11
N ARG A 78 5.84 -11.22 -15.55
CA ARG A 78 5.53 -10.07 -14.68
C ARG A 78 4.75 -8.99 -15.42
N LYS A 79 5.16 -8.66 -16.65
CA LYS A 79 4.48 -7.63 -17.44
C LYS A 79 3.04 -8.01 -17.74
N ASP A 80 2.81 -9.22 -18.20
CA ASP A 80 1.48 -9.69 -18.61
C ASP A 80 0.54 -9.83 -17.41
N ALA A 81 1.05 -10.35 -16.28
CA ALA A 81 0.28 -10.40 -15.05
C ALA A 81 -0.06 -8.99 -14.51
N PHE A 82 0.89 -8.05 -14.55
CA PHE A 82 0.64 -6.67 -14.11
C PHE A 82 -0.34 -5.94 -15.03
N ARG A 83 -0.26 -6.15 -16.35
CA ARG A 83 -1.28 -5.66 -17.31
C ARG A 83 -2.66 -6.23 -17.00
N GLY A 84 -2.73 -7.51 -16.62
CA GLY A 84 -3.97 -8.12 -16.12
C GLY A 84 -4.52 -7.44 -14.88
N ALA A 85 -3.66 -7.11 -13.90
CA ALA A 85 -4.05 -6.34 -12.71
C ALA A 85 -4.54 -4.93 -13.06
N VAL A 86 -3.85 -4.25 -13.98
CA VAL A 86 -4.25 -2.93 -14.52
C VAL A 86 -5.63 -3.00 -15.16
N GLN A 87 -5.90 -4.03 -15.97
CA GLN A 87 -7.23 -4.24 -16.57
C GLN A 87 -8.30 -4.45 -15.49
N LYS A 88 -8.03 -5.25 -14.45
CA LYS A 88 -9.01 -5.47 -13.37
C LYS A 88 -9.38 -4.20 -12.62
N VAL A 89 -8.45 -3.26 -12.47
CA VAL A 89 -8.74 -1.94 -11.91
C VAL A 89 -9.60 -1.12 -12.87
N ALA A 90 -9.28 -1.14 -14.17
CA ALA A 90 -10.00 -0.39 -15.20
C ALA A 90 -11.43 -0.91 -15.45
N ASP A 91 -11.67 -2.21 -15.27
CA ASP A 91 -12.98 -2.87 -15.44
C ASP A 91 -14.05 -2.28 -14.51
N VAL A 92 -13.65 -1.77 -13.33
CA VAL A 92 -14.58 -1.35 -12.26
C VAL A 92 -14.35 0.09 -11.79
N THR A 93 -13.44 0.82 -12.43
CA THR A 93 -13.15 2.22 -12.08
C THR A 93 -12.93 3.07 -13.33
N CYS A 94 -12.90 4.40 -13.16
CA CYS A 94 -12.51 5.32 -14.21
C CYS A 94 -10.98 5.51 -14.32
N ILE A 95 -10.18 4.72 -13.61
CA ILE A 95 -8.72 4.83 -13.64
C ILE A 95 -8.19 4.11 -14.87
N ARG A 96 -7.30 4.77 -15.60
CA ARG A 96 -6.67 4.24 -16.82
C ARG A 96 -5.16 4.35 -16.69
N MET A 97 -4.53 3.21 -16.40
CA MET A 97 -3.08 3.15 -16.29
C MET A 97 -2.45 2.93 -17.67
N VAL A 98 -1.76 3.92 -18.21
CA VAL A 98 -1.20 3.86 -19.57
C VAL A 98 0.26 3.45 -19.51
N GLU A 99 0.58 2.32 -20.16
CA GLU A 99 1.95 1.85 -20.33
C GLU A 99 2.69 2.73 -21.34
N LEU A 100 3.87 3.22 -20.95
CA LEU A 100 4.77 3.98 -21.79
C LEU A 100 6.13 3.29 -21.87
N PRO A 101 6.91 3.52 -22.95
CA PRO A 101 8.30 3.10 -23.01
C PRO A 101 9.11 3.71 -21.86
N ILE A 102 10.10 2.97 -21.36
CA ILE A 102 11.04 3.46 -20.35
C ILE A 102 12.24 4.21 -20.96
N ASN A 103 12.45 4.10 -22.28
CA ASN A 103 13.53 4.78 -23.00
C ASN A 103 12.96 5.56 -24.20
N PRO A 104 12.98 6.91 -24.16
CA PRO A 104 13.34 7.75 -23.01
C PRO A 104 12.35 7.57 -21.85
N TYR A 105 12.73 8.06 -20.66
CA TYR A 105 11.81 8.03 -19.52
C TYR A 105 10.53 8.85 -19.80
N PRO A 106 9.36 8.41 -19.32
CA PRO A 106 8.15 9.21 -19.38
C PRO A 106 8.28 10.56 -18.66
N ALA A 107 7.48 11.53 -19.08
CA ALA A 107 7.31 12.77 -18.36
C ALA A 107 6.73 12.53 -16.95
N ASN A 108 7.27 13.24 -15.96
CA ASN A 108 6.82 13.15 -14.57
C ASN A 108 5.40 13.76 -14.41
N PRO A 109 4.56 13.24 -13.50
CA PRO A 109 4.78 12.04 -12.69
C PRO A 109 4.35 10.75 -13.41
N TYR A 110 5.00 9.63 -13.08
CA TYR A 110 4.64 8.28 -13.55
C TYR A 110 5.04 7.19 -12.54
N ILE A 111 4.64 5.95 -12.79
CA ILE A 111 5.01 4.78 -11.99
C ILE A 111 6.06 3.95 -12.73
N ARG A 112 7.16 3.60 -12.07
CA ARG A 112 8.10 2.58 -12.55
C ARG A 112 7.70 1.23 -11.98
N VAL A 113 7.49 0.26 -12.84
CA VAL A 113 7.08 -1.09 -12.47
C VAL A 113 8.20 -2.06 -12.83
N GLY A 114 8.58 -2.95 -11.93
CA GLY A 114 9.62 -3.93 -12.27
C GLY A 114 10.15 -4.70 -11.06
N LEU A 115 11.33 -5.29 -11.23
CA LEU A 115 12.02 -6.04 -10.20
C LEU A 115 13.09 -5.17 -9.53
N TYR A 116 12.80 -4.70 -8.32
CA TYR A 116 13.74 -4.00 -7.44
C TYR A 116 14.31 -4.92 -6.37
N ASP A 117 13.47 -5.79 -5.83
CA ASP A 117 13.81 -6.78 -4.82
C ASP A 117 12.93 -8.02 -5.02
N SER A 118 13.56 -9.17 -5.29
CA SER A 118 12.84 -10.42 -5.54
C SER A 118 12.09 -10.98 -4.33
N GLY A 119 12.47 -10.59 -3.10
CA GLY A 119 11.89 -11.10 -1.87
C GLY A 119 10.64 -10.35 -1.39
N SER A 120 10.27 -9.24 -2.05
CA SER A 120 9.16 -8.38 -1.61
C SER A 120 8.18 -8.04 -2.73
N CYS A 121 7.00 -7.56 -2.34
CA CYS A 121 6.01 -6.93 -3.21
C CYS A 121 5.61 -5.64 -2.50
N TYR A 122 5.82 -4.49 -3.14
CA TYR A 122 5.58 -3.20 -2.50
C TYR A 122 5.37 -2.09 -3.54
N ALA A 123 4.81 -0.97 -3.10
CA ALA A 123 4.67 0.23 -3.90
C ALA A 123 4.93 1.51 -3.09
N THR A 124 5.29 2.56 -3.81
CA THR A 124 5.24 3.94 -3.30
C THR A 124 3.79 4.34 -3.06
N LEU A 125 3.51 4.96 -1.91
CA LEU A 125 2.17 5.40 -1.56
C LEU A 125 1.79 6.70 -2.28
N GLY A 126 0.73 6.68 -3.08
CA GLY A 126 0.12 7.85 -3.72
C GLY A 126 0.94 8.43 -4.87
N ARG A 127 0.59 9.67 -5.27
CA ARG A 127 1.22 10.32 -6.43
C ARG A 127 2.58 10.96 -6.06
N PRO A 128 3.68 10.56 -6.73
CA PRO A 128 5.01 11.11 -6.51
C PRO A 128 5.18 12.51 -7.14
N TYR A 129 6.28 13.21 -6.82
CA TYR A 129 6.72 14.37 -7.60
C TYR A 129 7.27 13.97 -8.97
N SER A 130 8.14 12.95 -8.99
CA SER A 130 8.84 12.49 -10.19
C SER A 130 8.35 11.11 -10.61
N TYR A 131 8.71 10.07 -9.87
CA TYR A 131 8.22 8.73 -10.13
C TYR A 131 8.01 7.95 -8.84
N GLY A 132 7.05 7.04 -8.89
CA GLY A 132 6.76 6.05 -7.86
C GLY A 132 7.32 4.71 -8.31
N ARG A 133 7.39 3.76 -7.39
CA ARG A 133 7.82 2.39 -7.68
C ARG A 133 6.68 1.42 -7.39
N ILE A 134 6.56 0.40 -8.21
CA ILE A 134 5.88 -0.85 -7.90
C ILE A 134 6.89 -1.97 -8.13
N ASN A 135 7.23 -2.68 -7.06
CA ASN A 135 8.12 -3.83 -7.09
C ASN A 135 7.31 -5.13 -7.21
N LEU A 136 7.59 -5.90 -8.26
CA LEU A 136 6.91 -7.15 -8.59
C LEU A 136 7.66 -8.40 -8.12
N GLY A 137 8.42 -8.32 -7.02
CA GLY A 137 9.38 -9.36 -6.58
C GLY A 137 8.81 -10.76 -6.56
N TRP A 138 8.14 -11.17 -5.48
CA TRP A 138 7.48 -12.50 -5.45
C TRP A 138 6.13 -12.49 -6.16
N CYS A 139 5.46 -11.34 -6.24
CA CYS A 139 4.17 -11.17 -6.89
C CYS A 139 4.37 -11.06 -8.42
N LYS A 140 4.65 -12.20 -9.06
CA LYS A 140 5.26 -12.22 -10.39
C LYS A 140 4.39 -12.72 -11.54
N ASP A 141 3.27 -13.35 -11.22
CA ASP A 141 2.43 -14.04 -12.19
C ASP A 141 0.94 -13.89 -11.84
N SER A 142 0.06 -14.43 -12.68
CA SER A 142 -1.39 -14.28 -12.55
C SER A 142 -1.96 -14.84 -11.24
N ARG A 143 -1.28 -15.76 -10.55
CA ARG A 143 -1.70 -16.26 -9.23
C ARG A 143 -1.59 -15.18 -8.14
N HIS A 144 -0.76 -14.17 -8.39
CA HIS A 144 -0.50 -13.06 -7.47
C HIS A 144 -1.13 -11.75 -7.96
N MET A 145 -2.07 -11.80 -8.91
CA MET A 145 -2.73 -10.62 -9.47
C MET A 145 -3.41 -9.77 -8.37
N GLY A 146 -3.98 -10.40 -7.34
CA GLY A 146 -4.53 -9.69 -6.18
C GLY A 146 -3.48 -8.84 -5.44
N SER A 147 -2.26 -9.35 -5.30
CA SER A 147 -1.14 -8.59 -4.72
C SER A 147 -0.73 -7.42 -5.61
N MET A 148 -0.72 -7.61 -6.94
CA MET A 148 -0.46 -6.50 -7.87
C MET A 148 -1.54 -5.42 -7.80
N ILE A 149 -2.82 -5.80 -7.69
CA ILE A 149 -3.94 -4.87 -7.48
C ILE A 149 -3.77 -4.12 -6.16
N HIS A 150 -3.35 -4.81 -5.09
CA HIS A 150 -3.03 -4.19 -3.79
C HIS A 150 -1.93 -3.13 -3.93
N GLU A 151 -0.84 -3.43 -4.65
CA GLU A 151 0.23 -2.47 -4.91
C GLU A 151 -0.21 -1.31 -5.81
N ILE A 152 -1.09 -1.54 -6.79
CA ILE A 152 -1.74 -0.46 -7.54
C ILE A 152 -2.54 0.43 -6.58
N GLY A 153 -3.30 -0.16 -5.65
CA GLY A 153 -4.01 0.57 -4.60
C GLY A 153 -3.10 1.47 -3.77
N HIS A 154 -1.93 0.98 -3.36
CA HIS A 154 -0.90 1.80 -2.74
C HIS A 154 -0.45 2.95 -3.66
N GLY A 155 -0.19 2.70 -4.94
CA GLY A 155 0.12 3.75 -5.93
C GLY A 155 -0.99 4.81 -6.11
N LEU A 156 -2.25 4.46 -5.82
CA LEU A 156 -3.38 5.39 -5.79
C LEU A 156 -3.48 6.20 -4.49
N GLY A 157 -2.74 5.80 -3.44
CA GLY A 157 -2.73 6.44 -2.13
C GLY A 157 -3.56 5.71 -1.07
N ILE A 158 -4.03 4.49 -1.34
CA ILE A 158 -4.78 3.68 -0.39
C ILE A 158 -3.78 3.04 0.58
N ASN A 159 -3.90 3.35 1.87
CA ASN A 159 -3.10 2.69 2.89
C ASN A 159 -3.74 1.35 3.29
N HIS A 160 -2.99 0.53 4.02
CA HIS A 160 -3.52 -0.69 4.59
C HIS A 160 -4.73 -0.42 5.51
N GLN A 161 -5.77 -1.23 5.40
CA GLN A 161 -7.04 -1.02 6.10
C GLN A 161 -6.90 -0.96 7.62
N GLN A 162 -6.03 -1.78 8.22
CA GLN A 162 -5.76 -1.79 9.67
C GLN A 162 -5.05 -0.50 10.18
N LYS A 163 -4.75 0.44 9.28
CA LYS A 163 -4.22 1.78 9.58
C LYS A 163 -5.24 2.88 9.29
N ARG A 164 -6.55 2.60 9.31
CA ARG A 164 -7.60 3.64 9.35
C ARG A 164 -7.48 4.53 10.60
N PRO A 165 -8.49 5.23 11.13
CA PRO A 165 -8.39 5.77 12.51
C PRO A 165 -9.48 5.25 13.45
N ASP A 166 -10.44 4.47 12.93
CA ASP A 166 -11.77 4.22 13.50
C ASP A 166 -12.07 2.73 13.80
N GLY A 167 -11.05 2.01 14.23
CA GLY A 167 -11.04 0.55 14.37
C GLY A 167 -11.81 0.00 15.53
#